data_AF-A0A6C2UP77-F1
#
_entry.id   AF-A0A6C2UP77-F1
#
_cell.length_a   1.000
_cell.length_b   1.000
_cell.length_c   1.000
_cell.angle_alpha   90.00
_cell.angle_beta   90.00
_cell.angle_gamma   90.00
#
_symmetry.space_group_name_H-M   'P 1'
#
loop_
_entity.id
_entity.type
_entity.pdbx_description
1 polymer ?
#
loop_
_entity_poly.entity_id
_entity_poly.type
_entity_poly.pdbx_seq_one_letter_code
_entity_poly.pdbx_strand_id
1 'polypeptide(L)'
;MTNLSRNLFGCLALCCLLGQSVMSQDILATWENGSLTPTLSPVASLGATLTLDTAADAYAAGSTDGTYGAFGSGADTGALSFRLQTDHAFTLTVANHTSSNAVLDAIRFDFVRRFNDSPENILVSYESGNLDAGPVPLLSTNVLNNSTETGDYPDFDVLLSPSLNDTELAPTESAVFSIVISGGAATRTPLLLNQTG
;
A
#
# COMPACT_ATOMS: atom_id res chain seq x y z
N MET A 1 -10.42 27.60 15.58
CA MET A 1 -9.87 26.23 15.76
C MET A 1 -10.21 25.43 14.53
N THR A 2 -9.27 25.35 13.59
CA THR A 2 -9.36 24.48 12.41
C THR A 2 -9.33 23.04 12.91
N ASN A 3 -10.42 22.31 12.71
CA ASN A 3 -10.47 20.89 13.01
C ASN A 3 -9.39 20.20 12.17
N LEU A 4 -8.27 19.82 12.78
CA LEU A 4 -7.33 18.89 12.16
C LEU A 4 -8.11 17.62 11.83
N SER A 5 -8.38 17.41 10.55
CA SER A 5 -8.90 16.15 10.02
C SER A 5 -7.81 15.09 10.18
N ARG A 6 -7.97 14.37 11.29
CA ARG A 6 -7.63 12.99 11.67
C ARG A 6 -6.97 12.14 10.58
N ASN A 7 -5.88 11.49 10.99
CA ASN A 7 -4.85 10.92 10.13
C ASN A 7 -4.80 9.37 10.19
N LEU A 8 -4.35 8.72 9.12
CA LEU A 8 -3.99 7.28 9.08
C LEU A 8 -2.51 7.09 8.79
N PHE A 9 -1.96 5.89 9.02
CA PHE A 9 -0.53 5.62 8.88
C PHE A 9 -0.26 4.25 8.22
N GLY A 10 0.70 4.16 7.31
CA GLY A 10 1.14 2.89 6.74
C GLY A 10 2.55 2.93 6.15
N CYS A 11 3.23 1.78 6.20
CA CYS A 11 4.47 1.47 5.49
C CYS A 11 4.12 0.52 4.33
N LEU A 12 4.64 0.73 3.12
CA LEU A 12 4.26 -0.08 1.95
C LEU A 12 5.49 -0.73 1.31
N ALA A 13 5.40 -2.03 1.06
CA ALA A 13 6.39 -2.78 0.30
C ALA A 13 5.73 -3.60 -0.82
N LEU A 14 6.52 -3.86 -1.86
CA LEU A 14 6.11 -4.71 -2.97
C LEU A 14 7.12 -5.84 -3.11
N CYS A 15 6.63 -7.08 -3.00
CA CYS A 15 7.45 -8.26 -3.22
C CYS A 15 7.18 -8.84 -4.62
N CYS A 16 8.23 -9.17 -5.37
CA CYS A 16 8.11 -9.80 -6.69
C CYS A 16 9.00 -11.03 -6.76
N LEU A 17 8.47 -12.14 -7.22
CA LEU A 17 9.25 -13.37 -7.42
C LEU A 17 9.83 -13.39 -8.85
N LEU A 18 11.11 -13.10 -9.00
CA LEU A 18 11.76 -13.21 -10.31
C LEU A 18 12.08 -14.67 -10.63
N GLY A 19 11.32 -15.26 -11.55
CA GLY A 19 11.71 -16.52 -12.22
C GLY A 19 12.86 -16.25 -13.20
N GLN A 20 13.89 -17.08 -13.32
CA GLN A 20 13.77 -18.52 -13.52
C GLN A 20 14.76 -19.32 -12.65
N SER A 21 14.22 -20.39 -12.04
CA SER A 21 14.88 -21.44 -11.25
C SER A 21 15.31 -21.07 -9.81
N VAL A 22 14.58 -21.69 -8.87
CA VAL A 22 14.91 -22.02 -7.46
C VAL A 22 14.82 -20.89 -6.39
N MET A 23 13.66 -20.83 -5.73
CA MET A 23 13.46 -20.65 -4.27
C MET A 23 13.78 -19.31 -3.56
N SER A 24 14.23 -18.24 -4.23
CA SER A 24 14.35 -16.93 -3.55
C SER A 24 13.13 -16.04 -3.84
N GLN A 25 12.35 -15.71 -2.80
CA GLN A 25 11.46 -14.56 -2.85
C GLN A 25 12.33 -13.31 -2.73
N ASP A 26 12.42 -12.53 -3.80
CA ASP A 26 13.15 -11.27 -3.79
C ASP A 26 12.18 -10.10 -3.60
N ILE A 27 12.63 -9.06 -2.89
CA ILE A 27 11.85 -7.84 -2.76
C ILE A 27 12.14 -6.99 -3.98
N LEU A 28 11.08 -6.56 -4.68
CA LEU A 28 11.24 -5.74 -5.86
C LEU A 28 11.57 -4.31 -5.49
N ALA A 29 10.73 -3.71 -4.66
CA ALA A 29 10.84 -2.31 -4.31
C ALA A 29 10.13 -2.09 -2.97
N THR A 30 10.66 -1.18 -2.18
CA THR A 30 10.11 -0.82 -0.87
C THR A 30 9.93 0.68 -0.80
N TRP A 31 8.91 1.14 -0.10
CA TRP A 31 8.67 2.55 0.18
C TRP A 31 8.57 2.75 1.67
N GLU A 32 9.71 3.11 2.25
CA GLU A 32 9.86 3.29 3.69
C GLU A 32 10.08 4.75 4.01
N ASN A 33 10.00 5.08 5.30
CA ASN A 33 10.31 6.40 5.83
C ASN A 33 9.49 7.56 5.22
N GLY A 34 8.29 7.27 4.70
CA GLY A 34 7.43 8.25 4.03
C GLY A 34 8.00 8.79 2.71
N SER A 35 8.95 8.08 2.07
CA SER A 35 9.54 8.46 0.79
C SER A 35 8.74 7.90 -0.39
N LEU A 36 8.29 8.75 -1.32
CA LEU A 36 7.67 8.33 -2.58
C LEU A 36 8.66 7.72 -3.59
N THR A 37 9.95 7.89 -3.34
CA THR A 37 11.00 7.19 -4.09
C THR A 37 11.29 5.86 -3.41
N PRO A 38 11.41 4.75 -4.15
CA PRO A 38 11.76 3.46 -3.56
C PRO A 38 13.04 3.55 -2.71
N THR A 39 13.02 3.02 -1.48
CA THR A 39 14.17 2.95 -0.57
C THR A 39 15.09 1.79 -0.92
N LEU A 40 14.53 0.61 -1.19
CA LEU A 40 15.22 -0.44 -1.94
C LEU A 40 14.98 -0.25 -3.43
N SER A 41 16.05 -0.05 -4.18
CA SER A 41 15.97 0.11 -5.64
C SER A 41 15.66 -1.23 -6.31
N PRO A 42 14.80 -1.25 -7.34
CA PRO A 42 14.55 -2.45 -8.11
C PRO A 42 15.81 -3.12 -8.62
N VAL A 43 15.78 -4.45 -8.68
CA VAL A 43 16.75 -5.23 -9.46
C VAL A 43 16.87 -4.58 -10.84
N ALA A 44 18.10 -4.35 -11.31
CA ALA A 44 18.36 -3.60 -12.53
C ALA A 44 17.45 -4.08 -13.68
N SER A 45 16.64 -3.17 -14.21
CA SER A 45 15.67 -3.39 -15.31
C SER A 45 14.24 -3.81 -14.90
N LEU A 46 13.86 -3.79 -13.63
CA LEU A 46 12.44 -3.72 -13.26
C LEU A 46 12.11 -2.31 -12.77
N GLY A 47 10.97 -1.79 -13.19
CA GLY A 47 10.46 -0.50 -12.76
C GLY A 47 9.35 -0.69 -11.74
N ALA A 48 9.40 0.04 -10.63
CA ALA A 48 8.28 0.14 -9.71
C ALA A 48 8.14 1.61 -9.27
N THR A 49 6.92 2.15 -9.37
CA THR A 49 6.62 3.54 -9.01
C THR A 49 5.38 3.58 -8.13
N LEU A 50 5.45 4.35 -7.05
CA LEU A 50 4.33 4.64 -6.18
C LEU A 50 3.92 6.10 -6.35
N THR A 51 2.65 6.33 -6.68
CA THR A 51 2.07 7.68 -6.73
C THR A 51 0.89 7.78 -5.76
N LEU A 52 0.68 8.99 -5.24
CA LEU A 52 -0.40 9.29 -4.32
C LEU A 52 -1.20 10.46 -4.88
N ASP A 53 -2.52 10.39 -4.75
CA ASP A 53 -3.49 11.31 -5.36
C ASP A 53 -3.55 12.71 -4.72
N THR A 54 -2.67 13.01 -3.76
CA THR A 54 -2.50 14.27 -2.99
C THR A 54 -3.30 14.38 -1.69
N ALA A 55 -2.75 13.82 -0.60
CA ALA A 55 -2.80 14.39 0.76
C ALA A 55 -1.84 13.72 1.74
N ALA A 56 -0.78 13.04 1.27
CA ALA A 56 0.12 12.33 2.15
C ALA A 56 1.34 13.14 2.55
N ASP A 57 1.70 13.05 3.82
CA ASP A 57 2.95 13.55 4.36
C ASP A 57 3.66 12.46 5.15
N ALA A 58 4.97 12.60 5.30
CA ALA A 58 5.74 11.74 6.20
C ALA A 58 5.33 12.02 7.65
N TYR A 59 5.29 10.99 8.47
CA TYR A 59 4.93 11.12 9.88
C TYR A 59 5.88 10.33 10.76
N ALA A 60 6.28 10.92 11.90
CA ALA A 60 7.21 10.36 12.86
C ALA A 60 6.57 9.27 13.76
N ALA A 61 5.92 8.30 13.13
CA ALA A 61 5.42 7.07 13.72
C ALA A 61 5.28 6.01 12.62
N GLY A 62 5.33 4.72 12.94
CA GLY A 62 5.40 3.65 11.93
C GLY A 62 5.59 2.26 12.54
N SER A 63 5.49 1.23 11.70
CA SER A 63 5.86 -0.13 12.10
C SER A 63 7.37 -0.19 12.39
N THR A 64 7.77 -1.02 13.33
CA THR A 64 9.18 -1.18 13.75
C THR A 64 9.59 -2.64 13.95
N ASP A 65 8.79 -3.59 13.50
CA ASP A 65 9.05 -5.04 13.57
C ASP A 65 10.14 -5.51 12.60
N GLY A 66 10.43 -4.72 11.56
CA GLY A 66 11.46 -5.02 10.57
C GLY A 66 10.99 -5.99 9.48
N THR A 67 9.67 -6.18 9.35
CA THR A 67 9.04 -7.04 8.34
C THR A 67 8.23 -6.22 7.33
N TYR A 68 7.86 -6.85 6.22
CA TYR A 68 6.98 -6.26 5.22
C TYR A 68 5.70 -7.10 5.15
N GLY A 69 4.64 -6.67 5.82
CA GLY A 69 3.59 -7.60 6.21
C GLY A 69 4.19 -8.78 6.99
N ALA A 70 3.65 -9.99 6.81
CA ALA A 70 4.16 -11.16 7.51
C ALA A 70 5.47 -11.72 6.89
N PHE A 71 6.01 -11.07 5.85
CA PHE A 71 7.14 -11.59 5.09
C PHE A 71 8.48 -10.99 5.47
N GLY A 72 9.45 -11.90 5.60
CA GLY A 72 10.87 -11.63 5.48
C GLY A 72 11.44 -10.88 6.68
N SER A 73 12.59 -10.28 6.44
CA SER A 73 13.29 -9.38 7.36
C SER A 73 14.02 -8.35 6.50
N GLY A 74 14.14 -7.12 6.99
CA GLY A 74 14.89 -6.08 6.28
C GLY A 74 14.11 -4.80 6.07
N ALA A 75 12.87 -4.72 6.57
CA ALA A 75 12.19 -3.44 6.65
C ALA A 75 12.90 -2.49 7.60
N ASP A 76 12.84 -1.21 7.28
CA ASP A 76 13.36 -0.15 8.11
C ASP A 76 12.60 -0.16 9.45
N THR A 77 13.34 -0.30 10.54
CA THR A 77 12.77 -0.28 11.90
C THR A 77 12.57 1.15 12.44
N GLY A 78 12.80 2.16 11.60
CA GLY A 78 12.56 3.56 11.85
C GLY A 78 11.07 3.87 11.83
N ALA A 79 10.61 4.58 12.85
CA ALA A 79 9.21 4.96 13.00
C ALA A 79 8.83 6.14 12.08
N LEU A 80 8.94 5.96 10.77
CA LEU A 80 8.52 6.94 9.76
C LEU A 80 7.61 6.28 8.72
N SER A 81 6.37 6.75 8.63
CA SER A 81 5.37 6.20 7.71
C SER A 81 4.80 7.25 6.75
N PHE A 82 4.05 6.81 5.76
CA PHE A 82 3.09 7.68 5.10
C PHE A 82 1.92 7.96 6.03
N ARG A 83 1.42 9.18 5.98
CA ARG A 83 0.18 9.57 6.62
C ARG A 83 -0.87 9.89 5.59
N LEU A 84 -2.08 9.34 5.72
CA LEU A 84 -3.17 9.54 4.76
C LEU A 84 -4.34 10.28 5.42
N GLN A 85 -5.16 10.94 4.62
CA GLN A 85 -6.48 11.43 5.03
C GLN A 85 -7.59 10.47 4.53
N THR A 86 -8.86 10.87 4.58
CA THR A 86 -9.99 10.04 4.12
C THR A 86 -10.09 9.99 2.60
N ASP A 87 -10.37 8.81 2.04
CA ASP A 87 -10.66 8.57 0.61
C ASP A 87 -9.47 8.80 -0.33
N HIS A 88 -8.28 8.33 0.07
CA HIS A 88 -7.08 8.38 -0.78
C HIS A 88 -6.72 7.04 -1.39
N ALA A 89 -6.13 7.12 -2.59
CA ALA A 89 -5.55 6.00 -3.29
C ALA A 89 -4.02 6.12 -3.38
N PHE A 90 -3.34 5.01 -3.12
CA PHE A 90 -2.02 4.78 -3.69
C PHE A 90 -2.20 4.11 -5.05
N THR A 91 -1.46 4.57 -6.05
CA THR A 91 -1.31 3.84 -7.30
C THR A 91 0.11 3.30 -7.38
N LEU A 92 0.20 1.98 -7.52
CA LEU A 92 1.44 1.24 -7.67
C LEU A 92 1.53 0.74 -9.11
N THR A 93 2.53 1.23 -9.83
CA THR A 93 2.81 0.78 -11.20
C THR A 93 4.07 -0.06 -11.20
N VAL A 94 3.99 -1.26 -11.77
CA VAL A 94 5.11 -2.17 -11.99
C VAL A 94 5.31 -2.34 -13.49
N ALA A 95 6.56 -2.27 -13.94
CA ALA A 95 6.93 -2.45 -15.34
C ALA A 95 8.13 -3.38 -15.48
N ASN A 96 8.06 -4.32 -16.42
CA ASN A 96 9.17 -5.20 -16.72
C ASN A 96 10.01 -4.63 -17.88
N HIS A 97 11.19 -4.10 -17.59
CA HIS A 97 12.15 -3.64 -18.60
C HIS A 97 13.28 -4.66 -18.85
N THR A 98 13.18 -5.86 -18.27
CA THR A 98 14.15 -6.93 -18.49
C THR A 98 13.90 -7.62 -19.85
N SER A 99 14.78 -8.54 -20.22
CA SER A 99 14.60 -9.40 -21.40
C SER A 99 13.92 -10.74 -21.07
N SER A 100 13.50 -10.95 -19.83
CA SER A 100 12.89 -12.20 -19.34
C SER A 100 11.54 -11.91 -18.69
N ASN A 101 10.75 -12.95 -18.48
CA ASN A 101 9.47 -12.81 -17.80
C ASN A 101 9.70 -12.65 -16.28
N ALA A 102 8.86 -11.85 -15.62
CA ALA A 102 8.91 -11.59 -14.18
C ALA A 102 7.58 -12.00 -13.54
N VAL A 103 7.61 -12.79 -12.45
CA VAL A 103 6.39 -13.27 -11.80
C VAL A 103 6.10 -12.44 -10.56
N LEU A 104 4.98 -11.74 -10.54
CA LEU A 104 4.53 -10.99 -9.38
C LEU A 104 3.81 -11.92 -8.40
N ASP A 105 4.14 -11.82 -7.11
CA ASP A 105 3.58 -12.71 -6.09
C ASP A 105 2.60 -11.97 -5.19
N ALA A 106 3.06 -10.92 -4.51
CA ALA A 106 2.27 -10.24 -3.50
C ALA A 106 2.63 -8.76 -3.32
N ILE A 107 1.62 -7.97 -2.94
CA ILE A 107 1.80 -6.63 -2.38
C ILE A 107 1.74 -6.75 -0.86
N ARG A 108 2.71 -6.18 -0.13
CA ARG A 108 2.83 -6.38 1.32
C ARG A 108 2.98 -5.07 2.06
N PHE A 109 2.21 -4.83 3.10
CA PHE A 109 2.28 -3.57 3.82
C PHE A 109 1.81 -3.70 5.26
N ASP A 110 2.29 -2.78 6.08
CA ASP A 110 1.83 -2.66 7.46
C ASP A 110 0.96 -1.42 7.54
N PHE A 111 -0.19 -1.56 8.20
CA PHE A 111 -1.16 -0.49 8.28
C PHE A 111 -1.84 -0.45 9.63
N VAL A 112 -1.96 0.76 10.18
CA VAL A 112 -2.65 0.99 11.44
C VAL A 112 -3.72 2.06 11.33
N ARG A 113 -4.90 1.76 11.91
CA ARG A 113 -5.97 2.73 12.10
C ARG A 113 -5.86 3.37 13.47
N ARG A 114 -5.37 4.61 13.54
CA ARG A 114 -5.08 5.27 14.82
C ARG A 114 -6.30 5.88 15.53
N PHE A 115 -7.19 6.55 14.80
CA PHE A 115 -8.32 7.25 15.41
C PHE A 115 -9.65 6.54 15.10
N ASN A 116 -10.63 6.66 15.98
CA ASN A 116 -11.96 6.05 15.77
C ASN A 116 -12.62 6.57 14.49
N ASP A 117 -12.36 7.82 14.12
CA ASP A 117 -12.91 8.41 12.89
C ASP A 117 -11.98 8.23 11.68
N SER A 118 -10.82 7.59 11.84
CA SER A 118 -9.99 7.22 10.70
C SER A 118 -10.75 6.22 9.82
N PRO A 119 -10.59 6.30 8.49
CA PRO A 119 -10.94 5.23 7.55
C PRO A 119 -10.60 3.85 8.07
N GLU A 120 -11.47 2.90 7.77
CA GLU A 120 -11.40 1.54 8.30
C GLU A 120 -11.44 0.49 7.21
N ASN A 121 -11.73 0.85 5.96
CA ASN A 121 -11.74 -0.08 4.85
C ASN A 121 -10.46 0.04 4.05
N ILE A 122 -9.84 -1.11 3.76
CA ILE A 122 -8.77 -1.24 2.76
C ILE A 122 -9.34 -2.02 1.59
N LEU A 123 -9.20 -1.46 0.39
CA LEU A 123 -9.45 -2.13 -0.87
C LEU A 123 -8.16 -2.11 -1.69
N VAL A 124 -7.66 -3.27 -2.08
CA VAL A 124 -6.57 -3.39 -3.04
C VAL A 124 -7.13 -4.01 -4.31
N SER A 125 -6.86 -3.37 -5.44
CA SER A 125 -7.33 -3.80 -6.75
C SER A 125 -6.18 -3.82 -7.74
N TYR A 126 -6.20 -4.78 -8.66
CA TYR A 126 -5.57 -4.62 -9.95
C TYR A 126 -6.49 -3.73 -10.80
N GLU A 127 -5.95 -2.71 -11.45
CA GLU A 127 -6.75 -1.72 -12.21
C GLU A 127 -6.60 -1.91 -13.72
N SER A 128 -5.36 -2.13 -14.18
CA SER A 128 -5.05 -2.23 -15.62
C SER A 128 -3.65 -2.79 -15.86
N GLY A 129 -3.35 -3.16 -17.10
CA GLY A 129 -2.06 -3.69 -17.53
C GLY A 129 -2.19 -5.04 -18.24
N ASN A 130 -1.18 -5.89 -18.05
CA ASN A 130 -1.01 -7.14 -18.77
C ASN A 130 -1.33 -8.42 -17.96
N LEU A 131 -1.72 -8.29 -16.69
CA LEU A 131 -1.95 -9.47 -15.81
C LEU A 131 -3.36 -10.04 -15.86
N ASP A 132 -4.36 -9.23 -16.24
CA ASP A 132 -5.73 -9.70 -16.39
C ASP A 132 -6.59 -8.72 -17.18
N ALA A 133 -7.82 -9.13 -17.46
CA ALA A 133 -8.85 -8.32 -18.10
C ALA A 133 -9.54 -7.38 -17.10
N GLY A 134 -9.08 -6.13 -17.05
CA GLY A 134 -9.75 -5.03 -16.35
C GLY A 134 -9.59 -5.03 -14.83
N PRO A 135 -10.36 -4.18 -14.11
CA PRO A 135 -10.22 -4.06 -12.67
C PRO A 135 -10.67 -5.31 -11.91
N VAL A 136 -9.80 -5.84 -11.06
CA VAL A 136 -10.04 -7.04 -10.23
C VAL A 136 -9.74 -6.72 -8.77
N PRO A 137 -10.71 -6.85 -7.84
CA PRO A 137 -10.44 -6.70 -6.42
C PRO A 137 -9.56 -7.84 -5.92
N LEU A 138 -8.45 -7.51 -5.27
CA LEU A 138 -7.47 -8.45 -4.73
C LEU A 138 -7.64 -8.65 -3.23
N LEU A 139 -7.95 -7.58 -2.49
CA LEU A 139 -8.22 -7.59 -1.05
C LEU A 139 -9.34 -6.61 -0.74
N SER A 140 -10.27 -6.99 0.13
CA SER A 140 -11.21 -6.07 0.76
C SER A 140 -11.36 -6.43 2.23
N THR A 141 -10.98 -5.52 3.13
CA THR A 141 -10.99 -5.80 4.57
C THR A 141 -11.27 -4.56 5.41
N ASN A 142 -11.71 -4.81 6.65
CA ASN A 142 -11.89 -3.79 7.67
C ASN A 142 -10.75 -3.85 8.70
N VAL A 143 -10.25 -2.69 9.10
CA VAL A 143 -9.17 -2.53 10.07
C VAL A 143 -9.71 -2.00 11.38
N LEU A 144 -9.45 -2.75 12.45
CA LEU A 144 -9.80 -2.35 13.80
C LEU A 144 -8.92 -1.18 14.25
N ASN A 145 -9.48 -0.32 15.09
CA ASN A 145 -8.71 0.76 15.69
C ASN A 145 -7.57 0.17 16.56
N ASN A 146 -6.37 0.70 16.39
CA ASN A 146 -5.22 0.45 17.25
C ASN A 146 -4.53 1.79 17.52
N SER A 147 -4.48 2.19 18.78
CA SER A 147 -3.95 3.50 19.20
C SER A 147 -2.42 3.55 19.29
N THR A 148 -1.74 2.48 18.90
CA THR A 148 -0.27 2.38 18.97
C THR A 148 0.38 3.32 17.96
N GLU A 149 1.33 4.14 18.42
CA GLU A 149 2.07 5.08 17.55
C GLU A 149 3.28 4.42 16.90
N THR A 150 3.88 3.44 17.57
CA THR A 150 5.08 2.73 17.11
C THR A 150 5.05 1.31 17.63
N GLY A 151 5.50 0.34 16.85
CA GLY A 151 5.53 -1.06 17.26
C GLY A 151 5.27 -1.96 16.06
N ASP A 152 4.74 -3.15 16.33
CA ASP A 152 4.26 -4.09 15.31
C ASP A 152 2.88 -3.61 14.84
N TYR A 153 2.81 -3.12 13.61
CA TYR A 153 1.56 -2.76 12.97
C TYR A 153 0.94 -3.99 12.30
N PRO A 154 -0.40 -4.08 12.20
CA PRO A 154 -1.03 -5.18 11.49
C PRO A 154 -0.49 -5.37 10.06
N ASP A 155 -0.07 -6.60 9.78
CA ASP A 155 0.41 -7.06 8.50
C ASP A 155 -0.71 -7.30 7.48
N PHE A 156 -0.47 -6.90 6.23
CA PHE A 156 -1.34 -7.21 5.10
C PHE A 156 -0.53 -7.80 3.95
N ASP A 157 -0.87 -9.05 3.59
CA ASP A 157 -0.32 -9.75 2.44
C ASP A 157 -1.40 -9.93 1.35
N VAL A 158 -1.25 -9.22 0.24
CA VAL A 158 -2.16 -9.31 -0.90
C VAL A 158 -1.56 -10.24 -1.95
N LEU A 159 -1.92 -11.52 -1.88
CA LEU A 159 -1.51 -12.52 -2.88
C LEU A 159 -2.24 -12.27 -4.21
N LEU A 160 -1.49 -12.31 -5.32
CA LEU A 160 -2.05 -12.02 -6.65
C LEU A 160 -2.71 -13.24 -7.30
N SER A 161 -2.07 -14.40 -7.21
CA SER A 161 -2.49 -15.64 -7.90
C SER A 161 -3.87 -16.19 -7.52
N PRO A 162 -4.45 -15.94 -6.32
CA PRO A 162 -5.83 -16.37 -6.05
C PRO A 162 -6.89 -15.57 -6.83
N SER A 163 -6.55 -14.37 -7.29
CA SER A 163 -7.52 -13.42 -7.87
C SER A 163 -7.24 -13.10 -9.34
N LEU A 164 -5.98 -13.16 -9.78
CA LEU A 164 -5.59 -12.90 -11.17
C LEU A 164 -5.36 -14.20 -11.94
N ASN A 165 -5.76 -14.21 -13.21
CA ASN A 165 -5.52 -15.35 -14.11
C ASN A 165 -4.06 -15.45 -14.58
N ASP A 166 -3.36 -14.31 -14.66
CA ASP A 166 -1.95 -14.21 -14.96
C ASP A 166 -1.24 -13.36 -13.89
N THR A 167 -0.02 -13.75 -13.57
CA THR A 167 0.85 -13.03 -12.63
C THR A 167 2.23 -12.77 -13.24
N GLU A 168 2.42 -13.09 -14.51
CA GLU A 168 3.70 -12.99 -15.21
C GLU A 168 3.69 -11.76 -16.12
N LEU A 169 4.64 -10.84 -15.90
CA LEU A 169 4.92 -9.75 -16.82
C LEU A 169 6.00 -10.19 -17.81
N ALA A 170 5.66 -10.28 -19.09
CA ALA A 170 6.64 -10.43 -20.16
C ALA A 170 7.48 -9.14 -20.33
N PRO A 171 8.60 -9.18 -21.09
CA PRO A 171 9.35 -7.99 -21.43
C PRO A 171 8.46 -6.87 -21.96
N THR A 172 8.67 -5.66 -21.46
CA THR A 172 7.96 -4.40 -21.78
C THR A 172 6.52 -4.29 -21.27
N GLU A 173 6.01 -5.30 -20.57
CA GLU A 173 4.67 -5.27 -19.98
C GLU A 173 4.63 -4.54 -18.64
N SER A 174 3.42 -4.14 -18.23
CA SER A 174 3.19 -3.45 -16.96
C SER A 174 1.90 -3.86 -16.27
N ALA A 175 1.82 -3.55 -14.99
CA ALA A 175 0.64 -3.73 -14.15
C ALA A 175 0.43 -2.49 -13.27
N VAL A 176 -0.83 -2.11 -13.09
CA VAL A 176 -1.23 -0.99 -12.24
C VAL A 176 -2.16 -1.52 -11.16
N PHE A 177 -1.81 -1.23 -9.91
CA PHE A 177 -2.59 -1.57 -8.73
C PHE A 177 -3.04 -0.31 -8.01
N SER A 178 -4.20 -0.37 -7.37
CA SER A 178 -4.75 0.68 -6.51
C SER A 178 -4.92 0.16 -5.09
N ILE A 179 -4.51 0.95 -4.11
CA ILE A 179 -4.77 0.71 -2.68
C ILE A 179 -5.61 1.88 -2.18
N VAL A 180 -6.90 1.64 -1.96
CA VAL A 180 -7.87 2.65 -1.50
C VAL A 180 -8.15 2.45 -0.04
N ILE A 181 -8.04 3.54 0.73
CA ILE A 181 -8.31 3.58 2.16
C ILE A 181 -9.53 4.48 2.41
N SER A 182 -10.65 3.90 2.87
CA SER A 182 -11.95 4.60 2.91
C SER A 182 -12.81 4.28 4.14
N GLY A 183 -13.92 5.01 4.30
CA GLY A 183 -14.87 4.86 5.41
C GLY A 183 -14.49 5.63 6.68
N GLY A 184 -14.89 5.11 7.84
CA GLY A 184 -14.75 5.80 9.13
C GLY A 184 -16.02 6.56 9.54
N ALA A 185 -16.15 6.87 10.84
CA ALA A 185 -17.39 7.35 11.47
C ALA A 185 -17.80 8.80 11.12
N ALA A 186 -17.34 9.38 10.01
CA ALA A 186 -17.72 10.71 9.60
C ALA A 186 -19.04 10.73 8.80
N THR A 187 -20.15 10.23 9.38
CA THR A 187 -21.44 10.88 9.09
C THR A 187 -21.39 12.26 9.72
N ARG A 188 -20.76 13.23 9.03
CA ARG A 188 -20.93 14.63 9.35
C ARG A 188 -22.40 14.95 9.12
N THR A 189 -23.22 14.93 10.18
CA THR A 189 -24.40 15.79 10.17
C THR A 189 -23.83 17.19 10.00
N PRO A 190 -24.11 17.90 8.88
CA PRO A 190 -23.71 19.29 8.79
C PRO A 190 -24.27 19.97 10.03
N LEU A 191 -23.44 20.71 10.77
CA LEU A 191 -23.96 21.67 11.72
C LEU A 191 -24.78 22.64 10.86
N LEU A 192 -26.10 22.43 10.80
CA LEU A 192 -27.04 23.44 10.40
C LEU A 192 -26.79 24.58 11.37
N LEU A 193 -26.05 25.60 10.91
CA LEU A 193 -26.02 26.87 11.60
C LEU A 193 -27.49 27.31 11.63
N ASN A 194 -28.12 27.17 12.78
CA ASN A 194 -29.34 27.91 13.07
C ASN A 194 -28.95 29.38 12.95
N GLN A 195 -29.16 29.96 11.77
CA GLN A 195 -29.21 31.39 11.60
C GLN A 195 -30.49 31.85 12.29
N THR A 196 -30.41 31.99 13.62
CA THR A 196 -31.38 32.76 14.36
C THR A 196 -31.07 34.24 14.11
N GLY A 197 -31.96 34.86 13.32
CA GLY A 197 -32.42 36.25 13.46
C GLY A 197 -31.38 37.34 13.30
#